data_AF-A0A521KCJ4-F1
#
_entry.id   AF-A0A521KCJ4-F1
#
_cell.length_a   1.000
_cell.length_b   1.000
_cell.length_c   1.000
_cell.angle_alpha   90.00
_cell.angle_beta   90.00
_cell.angle_gamma   90.00
#
_symmetry.space_group_name_H-M   'P 1'
#
loop_
_entity.id
_entity.type
_entity.pdbx_description
1 polymer ?
#
loop_
_entity_poly.entity_id
_entity_poly.type
_entity_poly.pdbx_seq_one_letter_code
_entity_poly.pdbx_strand_id
1 'polypeptide(L)'
;MGIDALSHRDDGTPRDPTVDGWDEWVSASSTRNYALDDPILDWLELHGTAKGFTPDELLPGYDARADFRDFLFKQGPAFEARVIEHLRTVADVHTMAADHTEIRTREAAERTFKAMRDGAEVLYQGVLWDAEHMVHGAPDLLVRSDVLERLFPGTLSAQALEVPASDLLMAGGGGAWHYRVVDVKFTGLHLNAAGTEVGNTGSSTVAYKVQLFLYNRALGRIQGYEPPAMFLLGRSWEREQKGVKYRGDNALSLLGPVPVDGGLPHGRSISSVATGALHWIRRVRSEGASWSVTPQPSVPELYPDASNSQDQPWHAAKRQIAHDLDELTMVWQVGVEKRNEAHRKGILRWTDPA
;
A
#
# COMPACT_ATOMS: atom_id res chain seq x y z
N MET A 1 -1.34 20.93 -12.61
CA MET A 1 -1.35 19.79 -13.57
C MET A 1 -2.77 19.34 -13.81
N GLY A 2 -3.59 19.22 -12.75
CA GLY A 2 -5.01 18.91 -12.88
C GLY A 2 -5.24 17.58 -13.57
N ILE A 3 -6.23 17.55 -14.46
CA ILE A 3 -6.58 16.34 -15.21
C ILE A 3 -5.42 15.82 -16.08
N ASP A 4 -4.50 16.69 -16.52
CA ASP A 4 -3.38 16.27 -17.36
C ASP A 4 -2.40 15.37 -16.59
N ALA A 5 -2.37 15.43 -15.25
CA ALA A 5 -1.55 14.55 -14.41
C ALA A 5 -1.83 13.05 -14.63
N LEU A 6 -3.02 12.70 -15.13
CA LEU A 6 -3.40 11.33 -15.47
C LEU A 6 -2.57 10.77 -16.63
N SER A 7 -2.08 11.62 -17.52
CA SER A 7 -1.47 11.23 -18.79
C SER A 7 -0.21 12.01 -19.16
N HIS A 8 0.26 12.92 -18.30
CA HIS A 8 1.44 13.73 -18.54
C HIS A 8 2.35 13.80 -17.31
N ARG A 9 3.65 13.73 -17.59
CA ARG A 9 4.74 13.99 -16.65
C ARG A 9 4.86 15.49 -16.35
N ASP A 10 5.67 15.82 -15.35
CA ASP A 10 5.85 17.23 -14.94
C ASP A 10 6.53 18.10 -15.99
N ASP A 11 7.34 17.49 -16.86
CA ASP A 11 7.95 18.17 -18.01
C ASP A 11 6.99 18.30 -19.22
N GLY A 12 5.74 17.85 -19.06
CA GLY A 12 4.72 17.84 -20.11
C GLY A 12 4.85 16.69 -21.11
N THR A 13 5.78 15.75 -20.91
CA THR A 13 5.86 14.58 -21.79
C THR A 13 4.64 13.67 -21.56
N PRO A 14 3.97 13.22 -22.65
CA PRO A 14 2.83 12.34 -22.53
C PRO A 14 3.28 10.96 -22.03
N ARG A 15 2.50 10.40 -21.11
CA ARG A 15 2.62 9.05 -20.57
C ARG A 15 1.22 8.56 -20.21
N ASP A 16 0.49 8.05 -21.20
CA ASP A 16 -0.89 7.60 -21.05
C ASP A 16 -0.95 6.06 -21.13
N PRO A 17 -1.33 5.35 -20.06
CA PRO A 17 -1.35 3.89 -20.05
C PRO A 17 -2.40 3.28 -21.00
N THR A 18 -3.42 4.06 -21.39
CA THR A 18 -4.44 3.60 -22.34
C THR A 18 -3.93 3.58 -23.78
N VAL A 19 -2.82 4.29 -24.05
CA VAL A 19 -2.14 4.33 -25.35
C VAL A 19 -0.85 3.52 -25.31
N ASP A 20 -0.02 3.72 -24.28
CA ASP A 20 1.31 3.12 -24.13
C ASP A 20 1.28 1.69 -23.58
N GLY A 21 0.16 1.27 -23.00
CA GLY A 21 0.02 0.01 -22.28
C GLY A 21 0.33 0.10 -20.78
N TRP A 22 -0.05 -0.95 -20.05
CA TRP A 22 0.01 -1.01 -18.59
C TRP A 22 1.26 -1.70 -18.03
N ASP A 23 2.17 -2.17 -18.88
CA ASP A 23 3.28 -3.05 -18.47
C ASP A 23 4.24 -2.37 -17.49
N GLU A 24 4.52 -1.08 -17.68
CA GLU A 24 5.36 -0.30 -16.77
C GLU A 24 4.58 0.35 -15.61
N TRP A 25 3.25 0.34 -15.68
CA TRP A 25 2.38 0.91 -14.68
C TRP A 25 2.18 -0.05 -13.52
N VAL A 26 2.47 0.41 -12.30
CA VAL A 26 2.45 -0.42 -11.10
C VAL A 26 1.29 0.00 -10.22
N SER A 27 0.48 -0.98 -9.78
CA SER A 27 -0.57 -0.71 -8.81
C SER A 27 0.04 -0.39 -7.45
N ALA A 28 -0.48 0.59 -6.73
CA ALA A 28 0.03 0.93 -5.39
C ALA A 28 -0.05 -0.26 -4.41
N SER A 29 -1.03 -1.16 -4.56
CA SER A 29 -1.15 -2.37 -3.73
C SER A 29 -0.09 -3.43 -4.01
N SER A 30 0.48 -3.49 -5.23
CA SER A 30 1.48 -4.50 -5.57
C SER A 30 2.87 -4.23 -4.98
N THR A 31 3.09 -3.09 -4.33
CA THR A 31 4.37 -2.81 -3.66
C THR A 31 4.52 -3.50 -2.30
N ARG A 32 3.49 -4.25 -1.89
CA ARG A 32 3.36 -4.85 -0.56
C ARG A 32 4.53 -5.76 -0.19
N ASN A 33 4.89 -6.71 -1.04
CA ASN A 33 5.86 -7.75 -0.68
C ASN A 33 7.29 -7.20 -0.60
N TYR A 34 7.66 -6.32 -1.54
CA TYR A 34 8.90 -5.55 -1.43
C TYR A 34 8.95 -4.70 -0.15
N ALA A 35 7.86 -4.02 0.20
CA ALA A 35 7.79 -3.21 1.41
C ALA A 35 7.91 -4.03 2.71
N LEU A 36 7.59 -5.32 2.65
CA LEU A 36 7.75 -6.27 3.77
C LEU A 36 9.05 -7.07 3.71
N ASP A 37 10.00 -6.71 2.84
CA ASP A 37 11.28 -7.40 2.68
C ASP A 37 11.17 -8.88 2.27
N ASP A 38 10.07 -9.29 1.61
CA ASP A 38 9.89 -10.64 1.02
C ASP A 38 9.49 -10.59 -0.48
N PRO A 39 10.25 -9.87 -1.34
CA PRO A 39 9.90 -9.64 -2.75
C PRO A 39 9.87 -10.90 -3.63
N ILE A 40 10.44 -12.03 -3.18
CA ILE A 40 10.35 -13.32 -3.87
C ILE A 40 8.89 -13.73 -4.15
N LEU A 41 7.94 -13.29 -3.30
CA LEU A 41 6.52 -13.56 -3.49
C LEU A 41 5.97 -12.91 -4.77
N ASP A 42 6.46 -11.72 -5.16
CA ASP A 42 6.08 -11.10 -6.42
C ASP A 42 6.59 -11.90 -7.63
N TRP A 43 7.78 -12.49 -7.49
CA TRP A 43 8.36 -13.34 -8.53
C TRP A 43 7.66 -14.69 -8.62
N LEU A 44 7.31 -15.31 -7.49
CA LEU A 44 6.55 -16.56 -7.45
C LEU A 44 5.16 -16.37 -8.07
N GLU A 45 4.51 -15.24 -7.76
CA GLU A 45 3.21 -14.90 -8.34
C GLU A 45 3.23 -14.85 -9.87
N LEU A 46 4.27 -14.25 -10.46
CA LEU A 46 4.35 -14.10 -11.92
C LEU A 46 5.00 -15.30 -12.63
N HIS A 47 6.00 -15.93 -12.03
CA HIS A 47 6.88 -16.91 -12.69
C HIS A 47 6.91 -18.28 -12.01
N GLY A 48 6.36 -18.42 -10.79
CA GLY A 48 6.49 -19.61 -9.95
C GLY A 48 6.05 -20.89 -10.66
N THR A 49 4.85 -20.90 -11.24
CA THR A 49 4.33 -22.05 -11.97
C THR A 49 5.16 -22.41 -13.21
N ALA A 50 5.56 -21.41 -14.00
CA ALA A 50 6.44 -21.63 -15.16
C ALA A 50 7.82 -22.18 -14.76
N LYS A 51 8.23 -21.92 -13.51
CA LYS A 51 9.48 -22.41 -12.90
C LYS A 51 9.31 -23.72 -12.12
N GLY A 52 8.11 -24.32 -12.16
CA GLY A 52 7.82 -25.63 -11.56
C GLY A 52 7.34 -25.58 -10.10
N PHE A 53 7.10 -24.39 -9.55
CA PHE A 53 6.50 -24.25 -8.22
C PHE A 53 4.97 -24.36 -8.30
N THR A 54 4.37 -24.94 -7.26
CA THR A 54 2.92 -25.13 -7.19
C THR A 54 2.36 -24.22 -6.09
N PRO A 55 1.35 -23.38 -6.37
CA PRO A 55 0.62 -22.66 -5.34
C PRO A 55 -0.01 -23.61 -4.32
N ASP A 56 -0.09 -23.19 -3.06
CA ASP A 56 -0.59 -23.94 -1.92
C ASP A 56 -2.00 -24.51 -2.19
N GLU A 57 -2.86 -23.73 -2.85
CA GLU A 57 -4.24 -24.10 -3.20
C GLU A 57 -4.34 -25.30 -4.16
N LEU A 58 -3.27 -25.57 -4.91
CA LEU A 58 -3.20 -26.69 -5.86
C LEU A 58 -2.51 -27.93 -5.27
N LEU A 59 -2.04 -27.87 -4.03
CA LEU A 59 -1.37 -28.99 -3.39
C LEU A 59 -2.38 -30.09 -2.97
N PRO A 60 -1.98 -31.37 -3.00
CA PRO A 60 -2.79 -32.46 -2.48
C PRO A 60 -3.15 -32.23 -1.01
N GLY A 61 -4.45 -32.28 -0.69
CA GLY A 61 -4.96 -32.11 0.68
C GLY A 61 -5.33 -30.68 1.05
N TYR A 62 -5.21 -29.71 0.14
CA TYR A 62 -5.79 -28.38 0.36
C TYR A 62 -7.32 -28.45 0.47
N ASP A 63 -7.87 -27.80 1.50
CA ASP A 63 -9.30 -27.61 1.67
C ASP A 63 -9.57 -26.14 2.01
N ALA A 64 -10.14 -25.41 1.06
CA ALA A 64 -10.46 -23.99 1.21
C ALA A 64 -11.35 -23.69 2.44
N ARG A 65 -12.12 -24.67 2.93
CA ARG A 65 -12.97 -24.51 4.12
C ARG A 65 -12.16 -24.49 5.43
N ALA A 66 -10.95 -25.03 5.40
CA ALA A 66 -10.03 -25.08 6.53
C ALA A 66 -8.93 -24.00 6.45
N ASP A 67 -8.96 -23.15 5.42
CA ASP A 67 -7.97 -22.09 5.24
C ASP A 67 -8.31 -20.86 6.09
N PHE A 68 -7.63 -20.74 7.22
CA PHE A 68 -7.79 -19.62 8.14
C PHE A 68 -7.35 -18.28 7.54
N ARG A 69 -6.37 -18.27 6.63
CA ARG A 69 -5.88 -17.03 6.02
C ARG A 69 -6.89 -16.51 5.02
N ASP A 70 -7.43 -17.37 4.16
CA ASP A 70 -8.54 -17.02 3.26
C ASP A 70 -9.75 -16.47 4.05
N PHE A 71 -10.11 -17.10 5.18
CA PHE A 71 -11.15 -16.57 6.07
C PHE A 71 -10.85 -15.13 6.55
N LEU A 72 -9.62 -14.86 7.01
CA LEU A 72 -9.20 -13.52 7.44
C LEU A 72 -9.18 -12.52 6.29
N PHE A 73 -8.70 -12.90 5.10
CA PHE A 73 -8.71 -12.03 3.93
C PHE A 73 -10.12 -11.58 3.56
N LYS A 74 -11.10 -12.49 3.65
CA LYS A 74 -12.53 -12.18 3.43
C LYS A 74 -13.11 -11.20 4.45
N GLN A 75 -12.55 -11.11 5.67
CA GLN A 75 -12.99 -10.12 6.66
C GLN A 75 -12.60 -8.69 6.30
N GLY A 76 -11.53 -8.49 5.52
CA GLY A 76 -11.10 -7.16 5.06
C GLY A 76 -12.20 -6.42 4.28
N PRO A 77 -12.62 -6.93 3.12
CA PRO A 77 -13.71 -6.33 2.33
C PRO A 77 -15.04 -6.27 3.09
N ALA A 78 -15.34 -7.27 3.93
CA ALA A 78 -16.55 -7.26 4.74
C ALA A 78 -16.55 -6.10 5.76
N PHE A 79 -15.41 -5.84 6.39
CA PHE A 79 -15.24 -4.71 7.31
C PHE A 79 -15.31 -3.37 6.58
N GLU A 80 -14.61 -3.23 5.46
CA GLU A 80 -14.67 -2.05 4.60
C GLU A 80 -16.11 -1.72 4.21
N ALA A 81 -16.87 -2.70 3.70
CA ALA A 81 -18.27 -2.52 3.32
C ALA A 81 -19.14 -1.97 4.47
N ARG A 82 -18.88 -2.40 5.71
CA ARG A 82 -19.60 -1.90 6.90
C ARG A 82 -19.21 -0.48 7.28
N VAL A 83 -17.94 -0.12 7.13
CA VAL A 83 -17.48 1.27 7.28
C VAL A 83 -18.18 2.16 6.26
N ILE A 84 -18.23 1.76 4.99
CA ILE A 84 -18.90 2.52 3.91
C ILE A 84 -20.41 2.62 4.14
N GLU A 85 -21.07 1.52 4.54
CA GLU A 85 -22.49 1.51 4.92
C GLU A 85 -22.77 2.55 5.99
N HIS A 86 -21.92 2.65 7.00
CA HIS A 86 -22.07 3.67 8.04
C HIS A 86 -21.79 5.08 7.52
N LEU A 87 -20.70 5.31 6.77
CA LEU A 87 -20.35 6.64 6.27
C LEU A 87 -21.47 7.24 5.40
N ARG A 88 -22.19 6.42 4.63
CA ARG A 88 -23.37 6.85 3.86
C ARG A 88 -24.52 7.40 4.71
N THR A 89 -24.53 7.14 6.02
CA THR A 89 -25.54 7.69 6.94
C THR A 89 -25.19 9.09 7.45
N VAL A 90 -23.94 9.51 7.31
CA VAL A 90 -23.39 10.76 7.90
C VAL A 90 -22.69 11.69 6.88
N ALA A 91 -22.47 11.22 5.65
CA ALA A 91 -21.86 12.00 4.57
C ALA A 91 -22.40 11.54 3.20
N ASP A 92 -22.27 12.41 2.20
CA ASP A 92 -22.58 12.08 0.80
C ASP A 92 -21.41 11.29 0.16
N VAL A 93 -21.59 9.97 0.01
CA VAL A 93 -20.55 9.06 -0.47
C VAL A 93 -20.84 8.63 -1.92
N HIS A 94 -19.93 8.98 -2.83
CA HIS A 94 -20.01 8.62 -4.24
C HIS A 94 -19.01 7.51 -4.59
N THR A 95 -19.47 6.43 -5.23
CA THR A 95 -18.59 5.34 -5.68
C THR A 95 -18.06 5.63 -7.09
N MET A 96 -16.74 5.71 -7.25
CA MET A 96 -16.10 6.13 -8.51
C MET A 96 -15.71 4.97 -9.43
N ALA A 97 -15.39 3.80 -8.87
CA ALA A 97 -15.13 2.57 -9.58
C ALA A 97 -15.93 1.43 -8.94
N ALA A 98 -16.65 0.66 -9.76
CA ALA A 98 -17.42 -0.49 -9.29
C ALA A 98 -16.56 -1.73 -9.02
N ASP A 99 -15.48 -1.89 -9.77
CA ASP A 99 -14.55 -3.01 -9.66
C ASP A 99 -13.13 -2.67 -10.12
N HIS A 100 -12.23 -3.66 -10.00
CA HIS A 100 -10.82 -3.55 -10.33
C HIS A 100 -10.53 -3.24 -11.82
N THR A 101 -11.45 -3.56 -12.73
CA THR A 101 -11.27 -3.29 -14.16
C THR A 101 -11.44 -1.79 -14.45
N GLU A 102 -12.38 -1.13 -13.77
CA GLU A 102 -12.60 0.31 -13.91
C GLU A 102 -11.41 1.15 -13.44
N ILE A 103 -10.58 0.65 -12.51
CA ILE A 103 -9.36 1.33 -12.02
C ILE A 103 -8.38 1.64 -13.17
N ARG A 104 -8.44 0.87 -14.25
CA ARG A 104 -7.60 1.04 -15.47
C ARG A 104 -8.33 1.74 -16.61
N THR A 105 -9.45 2.41 -16.33
CA THR A 105 -10.20 3.19 -17.32
C THR A 105 -9.99 4.68 -17.12
N ARG A 106 -9.83 5.41 -18.23
CA ARG A 106 -9.66 6.87 -18.21
C ARG A 106 -10.94 7.54 -17.71
N GLU A 107 -12.09 6.98 -18.07
CA GLU A 107 -13.41 7.45 -17.67
C GLU A 107 -13.57 7.48 -16.14
N ALA A 108 -13.11 6.44 -15.42
CA ALA A 108 -13.19 6.42 -13.97
C ALA A 108 -12.25 7.43 -13.29
N ALA A 109 -11.05 7.62 -13.85
CA ALA A 109 -10.10 8.63 -13.37
C ALA A 109 -10.63 10.06 -13.61
N GLU A 110 -11.17 10.34 -14.80
CA GLU A 110 -11.79 11.62 -15.14
C GLU A 110 -13.04 11.90 -14.29
N ARG A 111 -13.86 10.88 -14.03
CA ARG A 111 -15.01 10.95 -13.13
C ARG A 111 -14.59 11.29 -11.70
N THR A 112 -13.50 10.69 -11.21
CA THR A 112 -12.93 10.99 -9.88
C THR A 112 -12.51 12.46 -9.81
N PHE A 113 -11.72 12.94 -10.78
CA PHE A 113 -11.30 14.35 -10.82
C PHE A 113 -12.48 15.31 -10.89
N LYS A 114 -13.48 15.02 -11.74
CA LYS A 114 -14.69 15.82 -11.85
C LYS A 114 -15.42 15.90 -10.50
N ALA A 115 -15.62 14.78 -9.82
CA ALA A 115 -16.28 14.76 -8.52
C ALA A 115 -15.48 15.52 -7.45
N MET A 116 -14.15 15.46 -7.49
CA MET A 116 -13.28 16.27 -6.63
C MET A 116 -13.48 17.77 -6.84
N ARG A 117 -13.47 18.19 -8.11
CA ARG A 117 -13.66 19.60 -8.52
C ARG A 117 -15.07 20.11 -8.21
N ASP A 118 -16.08 19.26 -8.34
CA ASP A 118 -17.46 19.60 -7.99
C ASP A 118 -17.70 19.61 -6.47
N GLY A 119 -16.70 19.17 -5.68
CA GLY A 119 -16.76 19.22 -4.23
C GLY A 119 -17.58 18.10 -3.60
N ALA A 120 -17.58 16.88 -4.13
CA ALA A 120 -18.17 15.74 -3.45
C ALA A 120 -17.57 15.55 -2.04
N GLU A 121 -18.37 15.11 -1.06
CA GLU A 121 -17.88 15.00 0.32
C GLU A 121 -16.88 13.84 0.49
N VAL A 122 -17.28 12.66 0.00
CA VAL A 122 -16.50 11.42 0.11
C VAL A 122 -16.57 10.66 -1.22
N LEU A 123 -15.40 10.31 -1.76
CA LEU A 123 -15.29 9.44 -2.93
C LEU A 123 -14.78 8.07 -2.50
N TYR A 124 -15.64 7.06 -2.63
CA TYR A 124 -15.29 5.66 -2.41
C TYR A 124 -14.69 5.07 -3.69
N GLN A 125 -13.53 4.39 -3.55
CA GLN A 125 -12.78 3.81 -4.67
C GLN A 125 -12.42 4.84 -5.76
N GLY A 126 -11.93 6.02 -5.33
CA GLY A 126 -11.53 7.11 -6.23
C GLY A 126 -10.29 6.75 -7.05
N VAL A 127 -10.39 6.73 -8.37
CA VAL A 127 -9.30 6.28 -9.25
C VAL A 127 -8.24 7.38 -9.40
N LEU A 128 -7.00 7.03 -9.09
CA LEU A 128 -5.84 7.93 -9.14
C LEU A 128 -4.73 7.34 -10.02
N TRP A 129 -4.24 8.14 -10.97
CA TRP A 129 -3.09 7.84 -11.82
C TRP A 129 -1.98 8.87 -11.62
N ASP A 130 -0.74 8.42 -11.66
CA ASP A 130 0.48 9.22 -11.54
C ASP A 130 1.38 8.91 -12.74
N ALA A 131 1.25 9.70 -13.80
CA ALA A 131 1.98 9.51 -15.05
C ALA A 131 3.50 9.73 -14.92
N GLU A 132 3.93 10.57 -13.97
CA GLU A 132 5.35 10.84 -13.68
C GLU A 132 6.05 9.56 -13.24
N HIS A 133 5.42 8.83 -12.33
CA HIS A 133 5.99 7.63 -11.74
C HIS A 133 5.39 6.34 -12.25
N MET A 134 4.44 6.41 -13.19
CA MET A 134 3.66 5.30 -13.76
C MET A 134 3.05 4.42 -12.66
N VAL A 135 2.24 5.05 -11.80
CA VAL A 135 1.53 4.39 -10.69
C VAL A 135 0.03 4.58 -10.84
N HIS A 136 -0.74 3.54 -10.51
CA HIS A 136 -2.19 3.63 -10.50
C HIS A 136 -2.80 2.95 -9.27
N GLY A 137 -4.07 3.25 -9.01
CA GLY A 137 -4.90 2.49 -8.09
C GLY A 137 -6.11 3.29 -7.61
N ALA A 138 -6.80 2.75 -6.63
CA ALA A 138 -7.90 3.41 -5.96
C ALA A 138 -7.69 3.25 -4.45
N PRO A 139 -7.45 4.33 -3.68
CA PRO A 139 -7.64 4.28 -2.23
C PRO A 139 -9.08 3.94 -1.90
N ASP A 140 -9.29 3.43 -0.69
CA ASP A 140 -10.65 3.11 -0.25
C ASP A 140 -11.48 4.40 -0.21
N LEU A 141 -10.91 5.50 0.30
CA LEU A 141 -11.58 6.80 0.40
C LEU A 141 -10.69 7.97 0.00
N LEU A 142 -11.27 8.91 -0.75
CA LEU A 142 -10.84 10.30 -0.81
C LEU A 142 -11.87 11.14 -0.06
N VAL A 143 -11.46 11.82 0.99
CA VAL A 143 -12.36 12.62 1.84
C VAL A 143 -11.98 14.09 1.74
N ARG A 144 -12.97 14.95 1.46
CA ARG A 144 -12.76 16.40 1.43
C ARG A 144 -12.33 16.90 2.82
N SER A 145 -11.39 17.81 2.89
CA SER A 145 -10.69 18.17 4.13
C SER A 145 -11.59 18.63 5.27
N ASP A 146 -12.56 19.50 4.99
CA ASP A 146 -13.59 19.96 5.95
C ASP A 146 -14.50 18.82 6.42
N VAL A 147 -14.85 17.91 5.52
CA VAL A 147 -15.65 16.72 5.82
C VAL A 147 -14.85 15.75 6.69
N LEU A 148 -13.57 15.57 6.43
CA LEU A 148 -12.70 14.71 7.23
C LEU A 148 -12.66 15.19 8.68
N GLU A 149 -12.46 16.48 8.89
CA GLU A 149 -12.45 17.07 10.23
C GLU A 149 -13.83 16.98 10.91
N ARG A 150 -14.92 17.13 10.14
CA ARG A 150 -16.28 16.95 10.66
C ARG A 150 -16.56 15.50 11.10
N LEU A 151 -16.10 14.51 10.33
CA LEU A 151 -16.27 13.09 10.62
C LEU A 151 -15.34 12.60 11.73
N PHE A 152 -14.14 13.16 11.80
CA PHE A 152 -13.10 12.80 12.77
C PHE A 152 -12.51 14.06 13.42
N PRO A 153 -13.20 14.67 14.39
CA PRO A 153 -12.76 15.92 14.99
C PRO A 153 -11.37 15.84 15.63
N GLY A 154 -10.54 16.85 15.39
CA GLY A 154 -9.15 16.95 15.83
C GLY A 154 -8.14 16.29 14.90
N THR A 155 -8.56 15.84 13.71
CA THR A 155 -7.67 15.21 12.72
C THR A 155 -6.86 16.26 11.97
N LEU A 156 -7.48 17.40 11.65
CA LEU A 156 -6.84 18.50 10.91
C LEU A 156 -6.87 19.80 11.74
N SER A 157 -5.80 20.60 11.63
CA SER A 157 -5.79 21.94 12.21
C SER A 157 -6.59 22.93 11.35
N ALA A 158 -6.98 24.07 11.95
CA ALA A 158 -7.61 25.16 11.21
C ALA A 158 -6.74 25.63 10.03
N GLN A 159 -5.42 25.74 10.21
CA GLN A 159 -4.52 26.12 9.12
C GLN A 159 -4.48 25.07 8.01
N ALA A 160 -4.57 23.78 8.36
CA ALA A 160 -4.59 22.73 7.36
C ALA A 160 -5.84 22.80 6.48
N LEU A 161 -7.00 23.19 7.05
CA LEU A 161 -8.25 23.34 6.30
C LEU A 161 -8.25 24.51 5.30
N GLU A 162 -7.46 25.55 5.57
CA GLU A 162 -7.39 26.75 4.72
C GLU A 162 -6.51 26.57 3.48
N VAL A 163 -5.76 25.46 3.35
CA VAL A 163 -4.88 25.22 2.21
C VAL A 163 -5.70 24.79 0.98
N PRO A 164 -5.71 25.59 -0.11
CA PRO A 164 -6.44 25.22 -1.32
C PRO A 164 -5.66 24.21 -2.17
N ALA A 165 -6.38 23.35 -2.88
CA ALA A 165 -5.84 22.54 -3.97
C ALA A 165 -5.92 23.32 -5.29
N SER A 166 -4.78 23.75 -5.83
CA SER A 166 -4.73 24.73 -6.94
C SER A 166 -5.44 24.27 -8.21
N ASP A 167 -5.42 22.97 -8.51
CA ASP A 167 -6.05 22.41 -9.71
C ASP A 167 -7.54 22.06 -9.51
N LEU A 168 -8.09 22.27 -8.29
CA LEU A 168 -9.53 22.14 -8.00
C LEU A 168 -10.24 23.51 -7.96
N LEU A 169 -9.50 24.61 -7.97
CA LEU A 169 -10.07 25.96 -7.90
C LEU A 169 -10.96 26.25 -9.11
N MET A 170 -12.19 26.69 -8.85
CA MET A 170 -13.12 27.10 -9.90
C MET A 170 -12.87 28.55 -10.32
N ALA A 171 -13.04 28.85 -11.61
CA ALA A 171 -13.01 30.21 -12.11
C ALA A 171 -14.07 31.06 -11.38
N GLY A 172 -13.63 32.06 -10.61
CA GLY A 172 -14.50 32.89 -9.75
C GLY A 172 -14.28 32.72 -8.24
N GLY A 173 -13.31 31.92 -7.80
CA GLY A 173 -12.88 31.86 -6.39
C GLY A 173 -13.73 30.95 -5.49
N GLY A 174 -14.56 30.08 -6.07
CA GLY A 174 -15.22 29.00 -5.33
C GLY A 174 -14.28 27.80 -5.12
N GLY A 175 -14.40 27.16 -3.96
CA GLY A 175 -13.81 25.84 -3.71
C GLY A 175 -12.43 25.80 -3.06
N ALA A 176 -12.27 26.39 -1.88
CA ALA A 176 -11.07 26.25 -1.06
C ALA A 176 -11.07 24.92 -0.27
N TRP A 177 -11.10 23.79 -0.97
CA TRP A 177 -10.95 22.47 -0.36
C TRP A 177 -9.84 21.68 -1.04
N HIS A 178 -9.42 20.62 -0.37
CA HIS A 178 -8.56 19.57 -0.91
C HIS A 178 -9.05 18.23 -0.37
N TYR A 179 -8.59 17.13 -0.96
CA TYR A 179 -8.92 15.78 -0.50
C TYR A 179 -7.75 15.16 0.25
N ARG A 180 -8.08 14.22 1.13
CA ARG A 180 -7.16 13.40 1.91
C ARG A 180 -7.40 11.93 1.60
N VAL A 181 -6.32 11.17 1.50
CA VAL A 181 -6.37 9.72 1.34
C VAL A 181 -6.67 9.06 2.69
N VAL A 182 -7.68 8.19 2.71
CA VAL A 182 -7.99 7.31 3.85
C VAL A 182 -8.15 5.88 3.36
N ASP A 183 -7.37 4.95 3.90
CA ASP A 183 -7.54 3.52 3.62
C ASP A 183 -8.10 2.78 4.85
N VAL A 184 -9.07 1.91 4.62
CA VAL A 184 -9.70 1.08 5.62
C VAL A 184 -8.97 -0.26 5.70
N LYS A 185 -8.52 -0.65 6.88
CA LYS A 185 -7.83 -1.92 7.10
C LYS A 185 -8.44 -2.67 8.27
N PHE A 186 -8.71 -3.97 8.09
CA PHE A 186 -9.20 -4.84 9.16
C PHE A 186 -8.06 -5.23 10.14
N THR A 187 -7.44 -4.24 10.75
CA THR A 187 -6.35 -4.38 11.72
C THR A 187 -6.52 -3.41 12.88
N GLY A 188 -5.94 -3.76 14.02
CA GLY A 188 -5.71 -2.79 15.09
C GLY A 188 -4.57 -1.86 14.71
N LEU A 189 -4.74 -0.55 14.90
CA LEU A 189 -3.69 0.43 14.71
C LEU A 189 -2.90 0.61 16.00
N HIS A 190 -1.57 0.54 15.90
CA HIS A 190 -0.67 0.83 17.01
C HIS A 190 -0.09 2.22 16.79
N LEU A 191 -0.52 3.22 17.57
CA LEU A 191 -0.01 4.58 17.43
C LEU A 191 1.23 4.80 18.30
N ASN A 192 2.01 5.81 17.95
CA ASN A 192 3.08 6.31 18.81
C ASN A 192 2.51 6.87 20.14
N ALA A 193 3.37 7.13 21.12
CA ALA A 193 2.95 7.61 22.43
C ALA A 193 2.17 8.95 22.37
N ALA A 194 2.49 9.80 21.39
CA ALA A 194 1.82 11.08 21.18
C ALA A 194 0.45 10.94 20.49
N GLY A 195 0.14 9.78 19.90
CA GLY A 195 -1.06 9.58 19.08
C GLY A 195 -1.03 10.30 17.73
N THR A 196 0.14 10.79 17.29
CA THR A 196 0.28 11.62 16.10
C THR A 196 0.65 10.85 14.84
N GLU A 197 1.01 9.57 14.98
CA GLU A 197 1.42 8.73 13.86
C GLU A 197 1.13 7.26 14.19
N VAL A 198 0.70 6.49 13.18
CA VAL A 198 0.68 5.02 13.22
C VAL A 198 2.13 4.52 13.27
N GLY A 199 2.49 3.76 14.30
CA GLY A 199 3.81 3.17 14.44
C GLY A 199 4.14 2.15 13.35
N ASN A 200 5.27 1.47 13.51
CA ASN A 200 5.70 0.42 12.58
C ASN A 200 5.45 -1.00 13.14
N THR A 201 4.61 -1.09 14.17
CA THR A 201 4.21 -2.35 14.80
C THR A 201 3.12 -3.00 13.95
N GLY A 202 3.25 -4.31 13.74
CA GLY A 202 2.31 -5.11 12.94
C GLY A 202 2.90 -5.52 11.59
N SER A 203 2.57 -6.73 11.15
CA SER A 203 3.18 -7.39 10.00
C SER A 203 2.93 -6.69 8.66
N SER A 204 1.90 -5.85 8.55
CA SER A 204 1.50 -5.21 7.28
C SER A 204 1.56 -3.68 7.30
N THR A 205 1.88 -3.08 8.46
CA THR A 205 1.78 -1.62 8.65
C THR A 205 2.72 -0.85 7.71
N VAL A 206 3.93 -1.36 7.48
CA VAL A 206 4.89 -0.77 6.54
C VAL A 206 4.33 -0.77 5.11
N ALA A 207 3.74 -1.87 4.67
CA ALA A 207 3.13 -1.97 3.35
C ALA A 207 1.96 -0.98 3.18
N TYR A 208 1.13 -0.81 4.21
CA TYR A 208 0.04 0.17 4.17
C TYR A 208 0.55 1.61 4.06
N LYS A 209 1.62 1.97 4.77
CA LYS A 209 2.24 3.30 4.67
C LYS A 209 2.76 3.58 3.26
N VAL A 210 3.42 2.59 2.65
CA VAL A 210 3.94 2.70 1.27
C VAL A 210 2.81 2.85 0.25
N GLN A 211 1.75 2.05 0.39
CA GLN A 211 0.57 2.15 -0.47
C GLN A 211 -0.09 3.53 -0.38
N LEU A 212 -0.37 4.01 0.84
CA LEU A 212 -0.94 5.35 1.07
C LEU A 212 -0.08 6.46 0.49
N PHE A 213 1.25 6.35 0.60
CA PHE A 213 2.17 7.35 0.06
C PHE A 213 2.06 7.46 -1.46
N LEU A 214 1.95 6.33 -2.15
CA LEU A 214 1.75 6.31 -3.61
C LEU A 214 0.41 6.94 -4.02
N TYR A 215 -0.66 6.66 -3.28
CA TYR A 215 -1.94 7.34 -3.49
C TYR A 215 -1.86 8.84 -3.23
N ASN A 216 -1.19 9.27 -2.16
CA ASN A 216 -1.05 10.67 -1.81
C ASN A 216 -0.28 11.46 -2.86
N ARG A 217 0.77 10.87 -3.44
CA ARG A 217 1.52 11.50 -4.52
C ARG A 217 0.67 11.63 -5.78
N ALA A 218 -0.06 10.59 -6.18
CA ALA A 218 -0.98 10.64 -7.30
C ALA A 218 -2.08 11.70 -7.09
N LEU A 219 -2.67 11.73 -5.89
CA LEU A 219 -3.64 12.74 -5.48
C LEU A 219 -3.05 14.14 -5.53
N GLY A 220 -1.82 14.32 -5.03
CA GLY A 220 -1.11 15.58 -5.01
C GLY A 220 -0.96 16.20 -6.39
N ARG A 221 -0.59 15.36 -7.37
CA ARG A 221 -0.46 15.77 -8.78
C ARG A 221 -1.80 16.20 -9.40
N ILE A 222 -2.87 15.42 -9.17
CA ILE A 222 -4.16 15.68 -9.81
C ILE A 222 -4.90 16.87 -9.19
N GLN A 223 -4.72 17.14 -7.89
CA GLN A 223 -5.36 18.28 -7.22
C GLN A 223 -4.47 19.53 -7.11
N GLY A 224 -3.17 19.41 -7.39
CA GLY A 224 -2.23 20.52 -7.29
C GLY A 224 -1.87 20.91 -5.86
N TYR A 225 -2.02 19.98 -4.91
CA TYR A 225 -1.59 20.07 -3.51
C TYR A 225 -1.38 18.66 -2.96
N GLU A 226 -0.16 18.34 -2.53
CA GLU A 226 0.14 17.08 -1.85
C GLU A 226 -0.07 17.22 -0.33
N PRO A 227 -1.05 16.53 0.26
CA PRO A 227 -1.27 16.56 1.70
C PRO A 227 -0.06 16.06 2.50
N PRO A 228 0.33 16.69 3.63
CA PRO A 228 1.47 16.26 4.45
C PRO A 228 1.22 14.97 5.24
N ALA A 229 -0.01 14.46 5.25
CA ALA A 229 -0.37 13.22 5.93
C ALA A 229 -1.57 12.55 5.24
N MET A 230 -1.53 11.23 5.25
CA MET A 230 -2.61 10.31 4.90
C MET A 230 -3.16 9.65 6.18
N PHE A 231 -4.21 8.85 6.04
CA PHE A 231 -4.83 8.20 7.20
C PHE A 231 -5.15 6.73 6.98
N LEU A 232 -5.01 5.95 8.05
CA LEU A 232 -5.55 4.60 8.15
C LEU A 232 -6.77 4.60 9.07
N LEU A 233 -7.81 3.89 8.66
CA LEU A 233 -8.97 3.58 9.49
C LEU A 233 -8.90 2.10 9.86
N GLY A 234 -8.62 1.81 11.13
CA GLY A 234 -8.52 0.45 11.64
C GLY A 234 -9.79 -0.02 12.34
N ARG A 235 -9.90 -1.33 12.61
CA ARG A 235 -11.01 -1.87 13.43
C ARG A 235 -10.91 -1.48 14.91
N SER A 236 -9.71 -1.12 15.35
CA SER A 236 -9.39 -0.68 16.70
C SER A 236 -8.11 0.13 16.68
N TRP A 237 -7.78 0.81 17.78
CA TRP A 237 -6.49 1.47 17.96
C TRP A 237 -5.99 1.30 19.40
N GLU A 238 -4.68 1.37 19.57
CA GLU A 238 -4.04 1.45 20.87
C GLU A 238 -2.83 2.38 20.84
N ARG A 239 -2.54 3.00 21.99
CA ARG A 239 -1.29 3.73 22.24
C ARG A 239 -0.91 3.62 23.70
N GLU A 240 0.40 3.66 23.97
CA GLU A 240 0.92 3.70 25.33
C GLU A 240 1.71 4.99 25.55
N GLN A 241 1.38 5.72 26.62
CA GLN A 241 2.07 6.95 26.98
C GLN A 241 2.47 6.88 28.45
N LYS A 242 3.78 6.91 28.72
CA LYS A 242 4.35 6.86 30.08
C LYS A 242 3.80 5.68 30.92
N GLY A 243 3.69 4.50 30.32
CA GLY A 243 3.19 3.27 30.97
C GLY A 243 1.66 3.18 31.08
N VAL A 244 0.91 4.20 30.62
CA VAL A 244 -0.56 4.18 30.59
C VAL A 244 -1.03 3.78 29.19
N LYS A 245 -1.83 2.71 29.13
CA LYS A 245 -2.41 2.20 27.87
C LYS A 245 -3.76 2.84 27.60
N TYR A 246 -3.91 3.36 26.39
CA TYR A 246 -5.16 3.85 25.83
C TYR A 246 -5.55 2.97 24.65
N ARG A 247 -6.84 2.66 24.52
CA ARG A 247 -7.35 1.83 23.43
C ARG A 247 -8.76 2.23 23.06
N GLY A 248 -9.13 1.99 21.81
CA GLY A 248 -10.50 2.07 21.31
C GLY A 248 -10.78 0.90 20.37
N ASP A 249 -12.01 0.38 20.42
CA ASP A 249 -12.51 -0.75 19.62
C ASP A 249 -13.57 -0.32 18.60
N ASN A 250 -13.73 0.99 18.42
CA ASN A 250 -14.61 1.59 17.43
C ASN A 250 -13.78 2.20 16.29
N ALA A 251 -13.99 1.70 15.08
CA ALA A 251 -13.28 2.12 13.88
C ALA A 251 -13.43 3.61 13.54
N LEU A 252 -14.54 4.22 13.95
CA LEU A 252 -14.85 5.62 13.68
C LEU A 252 -14.40 6.56 14.80
N SER A 253 -13.79 6.02 15.86
CA SER A 253 -13.34 6.84 17.00
C SER A 253 -12.05 7.59 16.72
N LEU A 254 -11.23 7.13 15.77
CA LEU A 254 -9.93 7.72 15.46
C LEU A 254 -9.42 7.26 14.09
N LEU A 255 -8.83 8.19 13.34
CA LEU A 255 -7.97 7.91 12.20
C LEU A 255 -6.52 7.85 12.65
N GLY A 256 -5.79 6.83 12.21
CA GLY A 256 -4.35 6.73 12.42
C GLY A 256 -3.60 7.58 11.39
N PRO A 257 -2.91 8.67 11.78
CA PRO A 257 -2.20 9.50 10.83
C PRO A 257 -0.94 8.80 10.32
N VAL A 258 -0.63 9.00 9.04
CA VAL A 258 0.59 8.56 8.39
C VAL A 258 1.23 9.79 7.73
N PRO A 259 2.19 10.46 8.39
CA PRO A 259 2.94 11.57 7.80
C PRO A 259 3.71 11.12 6.56
N VAL A 260 3.81 11.98 5.55
CA VAL A 260 4.56 11.68 4.31
C VAL A 260 6.05 11.46 4.57
N ASP A 261 6.58 12.12 5.59
CA ASP A 261 7.96 12.04 6.08
C ASP A 261 8.11 11.08 7.27
N GLY A 262 7.08 10.28 7.55
CA GLY A 262 7.08 9.28 8.61
C GLY A 262 8.21 8.25 8.45
N GLY A 263 8.73 7.79 9.57
CA GLY A 263 9.82 6.80 9.60
C GLY A 263 9.32 5.37 9.40
N LEU A 264 10.09 4.56 8.68
CA LEU A 264 9.95 3.10 8.62
C LEU A 264 11.02 2.41 9.49
N PRO A 265 10.90 1.09 9.75
CA PRO A 265 11.94 0.35 10.48
C PRO A 265 13.34 0.55 9.87
N HIS A 266 14.35 0.51 10.74
CA HIS A 266 15.77 0.68 10.39
C HIS A 266 16.10 2.04 9.75
N GLY A 267 15.32 3.08 10.06
CA GLY A 267 15.56 4.45 9.58
C GLY A 267 15.29 4.66 8.09
N ARG A 268 14.60 3.71 7.43
CA ARG A 268 14.17 3.87 6.04
C ARG A 268 13.08 4.94 5.93
N SER A 269 13.02 5.63 4.79
CA SER A 269 11.92 6.53 4.46
C SER A 269 10.86 5.82 3.62
N ILE A 270 9.61 6.26 3.72
CA ILE A 270 8.50 5.69 2.93
C ILE A 270 8.77 5.86 1.43
N SER A 271 9.26 7.04 1.02
CA SER A 271 9.57 7.35 -0.38
C SER A 271 10.65 6.43 -0.99
N SER A 272 11.71 6.08 -0.23
CA SER A 272 12.76 5.20 -0.77
C SER A 272 12.27 3.77 -0.95
N VAL A 273 11.47 3.26 -0.02
CA VAL A 273 10.85 1.93 -0.13
C VAL A 273 9.83 1.90 -1.27
N ALA A 274 9.00 2.93 -1.40
CA ALA A 274 8.06 3.06 -2.51
C ALA A 274 8.78 3.04 -3.86
N THR A 275 9.82 3.85 -4.03
CA THR A 275 10.62 3.90 -5.27
C THR A 275 11.27 2.55 -5.59
N GLY A 276 11.86 1.90 -4.58
CA GLY A 276 12.45 0.56 -4.74
C GLY A 276 11.41 -0.49 -5.16
N ALA A 277 10.22 -0.46 -4.56
CA ALA A 277 9.15 -1.38 -4.90
C ALA A 277 8.63 -1.21 -6.33
N LEU A 278 8.45 0.04 -6.79
CA LEU A 278 8.06 0.32 -8.17
C LEU A 278 9.09 -0.22 -9.17
N HIS A 279 10.38 0.00 -8.89
CA HIS A 279 11.47 -0.52 -9.71
C HIS A 279 11.51 -2.06 -9.69
N TRP A 280 11.34 -2.67 -8.51
CA TRP A 280 11.29 -4.13 -8.37
C TRP A 280 10.19 -4.76 -9.21
N ILE A 281 8.94 -4.28 -9.10
CA ILE A 281 7.82 -4.86 -9.85
C ILE A 281 8.05 -4.77 -11.37
N ARG A 282 8.62 -3.66 -11.85
CA ARG A 282 8.98 -3.53 -13.28
C ARG A 282 10.02 -4.56 -13.70
N ARG A 283 11.08 -4.75 -12.91
CA ARG A 283 12.10 -5.77 -13.17
C ARG A 283 11.56 -7.19 -13.12
N VAL A 284 10.67 -7.51 -12.18
CA VAL A 284 10.00 -8.82 -12.14
C VAL A 284 9.27 -9.09 -13.45
N ARG A 285 8.62 -8.08 -14.03
CA ARG A 285 7.92 -8.22 -15.33
C ARG A 285 8.89 -8.34 -16.50
N SER A 286 9.92 -7.49 -16.59
CA SER A 286 10.81 -7.43 -17.75
C SER A 286 11.93 -8.46 -17.75
N GLU A 287 12.49 -8.79 -16.59
CA GLU A 287 13.68 -9.63 -16.43
C GLU A 287 13.39 -10.94 -15.68
N GLY A 288 12.31 -10.98 -14.89
CA GLY A 288 12.06 -12.03 -13.90
C GLY A 288 12.00 -13.46 -14.45
N ALA A 289 11.59 -13.62 -15.70
CA ALA A 289 11.55 -14.92 -16.37
C ALA A 289 12.94 -15.57 -16.52
N SER A 290 14.01 -14.76 -16.60
CA SER A 290 15.41 -15.22 -16.71
C SER A 290 16.04 -15.59 -15.38
N TRP A 291 15.44 -15.18 -14.26
CA TRP A 291 16.00 -15.40 -12.93
C TRP A 291 15.84 -16.84 -12.46
N SER A 292 16.70 -17.22 -11.51
CA SER A 292 16.72 -18.53 -10.86
C SER A 292 16.83 -18.35 -9.35
N VAL A 293 16.18 -19.22 -8.58
CA VAL A 293 16.25 -19.23 -7.12
C VAL A 293 17.30 -20.22 -6.58
N THR A 294 17.67 -21.25 -7.35
CA THR A 294 18.66 -22.28 -6.97
C THR A 294 19.70 -22.49 -8.08
N PRO A 295 20.93 -22.98 -7.78
CA PRO A 295 21.48 -23.28 -6.44
C PRO A 295 21.82 -22.03 -5.61
N GLN A 296 21.74 -20.85 -6.23
CA GLN A 296 21.85 -19.55 -5.58
C GLN A 296 20.90 -18.59 -6.31
N PRO A 297 20.20 -17.69 -5.60
CA PRO A 297 19.37 -16.67 -6.23
C PRO A 297 20.18 -15.78 -7.17
N SER A 298 19.68 -15.58 -8.39
CA SER A 298 20.33 -14.74 -9.40
C SER A 298 20.31 -13.25 -9.07
N VAL A 299 19.40 -12.83 -8.18
CA VAL A 299 19.32 -11.48 -7.62
C VAL A 299 19.04 -11.53 -6.11
N PRO A 300 19.54 -10.58 -5.29
CA PRO A 300 19.38 -10.62 -3.83
C PRO A 300 17.94 -10.63 -3.32
N GLU A 301 17.00 -10.06 -4.08
CA GLU A 301 15.58 -9.98 -3.76
C GLU A 301 14.87 -11.35 -3.81
N LEU A 302 15.48 -12.36 -4.44
CA LEU A 302 14.94 -13.71 -4.50
C LEU A 302 15.34 -14.59 -3.32
N TYR A 303 16.10 -14.08 -2.34
CA TYR A 303 16.27 -14.77 -1.08
C TYR A 303 15.01 -14.63 -0.23
N PRO A 304 14.36 -15.74 0.18
CA PRO A 304 13.11 -15.68 0.95
C PRO A 304 13.33 -15.16 2.37
N ASP A 305 12.28 -14.60 2.97
CA ASP A 305 12.17 -14.46 4.42
C ASP A 305 11.39 -15.66 5.00
N ALA A 306 12.10 -16.61 5.60
CA ALA A 306 11.53 -17.79 6.22
C ALA A 306 10.72 -17.48 7.50
N SER A 307 10.88 -16.28 8.08
CA SER A 307 10.11 -15.84 9.24
C SER A 307 8.75 -15.22 8.85
N ASN A 308 8.61 -14.77 7.60
CA ASN A 308 7.36 -14.20 7.10
C ASN A 308 6.29 -15.30 6.89
N SER A 309 5.13 -15.10 7.51
CA SER A 309 3.94 -15.96 7.40
C SER A 309 2.77 -15.26 6.70
N GLN A 310 3.02 -14.20 5.94
CA GLN A 310 2.05 -13.51 5.08
C GLN A 310 2.45 -13.75 3.62
N ASP A 311 2.45 -15.02 3.24
CA ASP A 311 3.13 -15.55 2.05
C ASP A 311 2.27 -16.53 1.24
N GLN A 312 0.96 -16.58 1.50
CA GLN A 312 0.04 -17.32 0.63
C GLN A 312 -0.08 -16.64 -0.74
N PRO A 313 -0.35 -17.40 -1.82
CA PRO A 313 -0.51 -18.86 -1.84
C PRO A 313 0.82 -19.59 -2.06
N TRP A 314 1.96 -19.02 -1.67
CA TRP A 314 3.29 -19.54 -2.02
C TRP A 314 4.09 -20.01 -0.79
N HIS A 315 3.42 -20.34 0.31
CA HIS A 315 4.09 -20.71 1.56
C HIS A 315 4.96 -21.96 1.38
N ALA A 316 4.41 -23.01 0.76
CA ALA A 316 5.14 -24.26 0.55
C ALA A 316 6.32 -24.07 -0.41
N ALA A 317 6.12 -23.35 -1.52
CA ALA A 317 7.18 -23.04 -2.48
C ALA A 317 8.31 -22.22 -1.85
N LYS A 318 7.97 -21.16 -1.10
CA LYS A 318 8.95 -20.33 -0.40
C LYS A 318 9.73 -21.13 0.65
N ARG A 319 9.05 -22.00 1.41
CA ARG A 319 9.69 -22.92 2.37
C ARG A 319 10.66 -23.88 1.68
N GLN A 320 10.26 -24.45 0.54
CA GLN A 320 11.12 -25.32 -0.26
C GLN A 320 12.40 -24.57 -0.69
N ILE A 321 12.25 -23.36 -1.23
CA ILE A 321 13.39 -22.53 -1.65
C ILE A 321 14.31 -22.20 -0.46
N ALA A 322 13.75 -21.83 0.69
CA ALA A 322 14.54 -21.56 1.89
C ALA A 322 15.37 -22.77 2.33
N HIS A 323 14.76 -23.98 2.30
CA HIS A 323 15.46 -25.22 2.60
C HIS A 323 16.57 -25.54 1.60
N ASP A 324 16.31 -25.40 0.30
CA ASP A 324 17.30 -25.68 -0.75
C ASP A 324 18.52 -24.75 -0.71
N LEU A 325 18.34 -23.56 -0.14
CA LEU A 325 19.38 -22.55 -0.01
C LEU A 325 20.15 -22.62 1.31
N ASP A 326 19.75 -23.47 2.26
CA ASP A 326 20.17 -23.37 3.65
C ASP A 326 20.06 -21.91 4.14
N GLU A 327 18.88 -21.30 3.90
CA GLU A 327 18.70 -19.85 4.02
C GLU A 327 18.80 -19.38 5.49
N LEU A 328 19.53 -18.28 5.72
CA LEU A 328 19.90 -17.80 7.05
C LEU A 328 18.73 -17.43 7.95
N THR A 329 17.62 -16.91 7.40
CA THR A 329 16.42 -16.53 8.17
C THR A 329 15.64 -17.73 8.70
N MET A 330 16.02 -18.96 8.33
CA MET A 330 15.55 -20.17 9.02
C MET A 330 16.09 -20.29 10.46
N VAL A 331 17.21 -19.63 10.76
CA VAL A 331 17.82 -19.66 12.09
C VAL A 331 17.09 -18.70 13.02
N TRP A 332 16.78 -19.18 14.22
CA TRP A 332 16.12 -18.37 15.24
C TRP A 332 16.89 -17.07 15.54
N GLN A 333 16.17 -15.95 15.62
CA GLN A 333 16.70 -14.58 15.76
C GLN A 333 17.52 -14.02 14.60
N VAL A 334 17.53 -14.68 13.44
CA VAL A 334 18.12 -14.13 12.21
C VAL A 334 16.99 -13.63 11.30
N GLY A 335 16.79 -12.31 11.26
CA GLY A 335 15.89 -11.67 10.30
C GLY A 335 16.62 -11.20 9.04
N VAL A 336 15.87 -10.66 8.08
CA VAL A 336 16.40 -10.19 6.77
C VAL A 336 17.58 -9.22 6.92
N GLU A 337 17.56 -8.30 7.89
CA GLU A 337 18.66 -7.36 8.13
C GLU A 337 19.97 -8.08 8.48
N LYS A 338 19.93 -8.98 9.48
CA LYS A 338 21.10 -9.77 9.89
C LYS A 338 21.57 -10.70 8.78
N ARG A 339 20.63 -11.26 7.99
CA ARG A 339 20.97 -12.04 6.80
C ARG A 339 21.73 -11.19 5.77
N ASN A 340 21.27 -9.97 5.50
CA ASN A 340 21.96 -9.06 4.58
C ASN A 340 23.33 -8.60 5.10
N GLU A 341 23.52 -8.47 6.42
CA GLU A 341 24.83 -8.28 7.04
C GLU A 341 25.77 -9.47 6.86
N ALA A 342 25.25 -10.69 7.04
CA ALA A 342 26.01 -11.93 6.83
C ALA A 342 26.44 -12.11 5.36
N HIS A 343 25.53 -11.84 4.41
CA HIS A 343 25.83 -11.89 2.97
C HIS A 343 26.97 -10.95 2.60
N ARG A 344 27.01 -9.73 3.19
CA ARG A 344 28.11 -8.77 2.99
C ARG A 344 29.47 -9.27 3.51
N LYS A 345 29.47 -10.25 4.42
CA LYS A 345 30.66 -10.92 4.95
C LYS A 345 30.97 -12.23 4.21
N GLY A 346 30.22 -12.57 3.17
CA GLY A 346 30.38 -13.80 2.39
C GLY A 346 29.75 -15.04 3.03
N ILE A 347 28.97 -14.89 4.10
CA ILE A 347 28.21 -15.96 4.74
C ILE A 347 26.82 -15.99 4.07
N LEU A 348 26.54 -17.02 3.28
CA LEU A 348 25.31 -17.13 2.48
C LEU A 348 24.37 -18.22 2.98
N ARG A 349 24.89 -19.18 3.76
CA ARG A 349 24.14 -20.33 4.27
C ARG A 349 24.30 -20.45 5.77
N TRP A 350 23.29 -20.96 6.47
CA TRP A 350 23.44 -21.26 7.90
C TRP A 350 24.38 -22.46 8.14
N THR A 351 24.66 -23.24 7.10
CA THR A 351 25.62 -24.35 7.09
C THR A 351 27.05 -23.92 6.77
N ASP A 352 27.30 -22.65 6.41
CA ASP A 352 28.66 -22.17 6.14
C ASP A 352 29.51 -22.25 7.41
N PRO A 353 30.73 -22.81 7.34
CA PRO A 353 31.61 -22.93 8.50
C PRO A 353 32.04 -21.55 9.01
N ALA A 354 32.07 -21.41 10.33
CA ALA A 354 32.50 -20.19 11.03
C ALA A 354 34.00 -19.90 10.89
#